data_AF-A0A9P7VPA4-F1
#
_entry.id   AF-A0A9P7VPA4-F1
#
_cell.length_a   1.000
_cell.length_b   1.000
_cell.length_c   1.000
_cell.angle_alpha   90.00
_cell.angle_beta   90.00
_cell.angle_gamma   90.00
#
_symmetry.space_group_name_H-M   'P 1'
#
loop_
_entity.id
_entity.type
_entity.pdbx_description
1 polymer ?
#
loop_
_entity_poly.entity_id
_entity_poly.type
_entity_poly.pdbx_seq_one_letter_code
_entity_poly.pdbx_strand_id
1 'polypeptide(L)'
;MPSITDLPIEIFLDNLLPILPVSDLAHLAETCKFFALLASDGTFWKLRCQSDFNFSGAGTARTSGWKFIYSRLSKPRVFVWGAKSHGRLGLSTLPKTSLNDVPFPTELKIPGARIVSLVAAGMSFHALDSKGDVFVWGTLDGLHRALTSDGFSEAGKQAGRPLRLQLPVSMRSISCGRLHAASLDSQGYVWNFLSWGRPFRLTSLRLTTFDSLLIQVECGWNFSSALTKTGDIFVWWPFSGSMERQIEERNSVMNNAGDKKAHVSSDGVITCVPWDLDIDPVALPSLPPLPALNTSPEGDVDETIRVIQIASYDGHLIALTTKGHVLKFGCLEDETTVTRGRWEYLPRYSEVESVRQHATFSSAGGSVEPPATMKITHISAHFKQFIAYSTGSSSIVLMGDINTTPDSEPQITPALQNKSVISVVLGDYHQAAVTAAGKLLTWGGYSDGALGLGDPCKLEAGCPGAFQTENARRMALDRGRGTPAAVQVPIEVRFDHGRKKPKDRFCLSAAASGWHSGALVIDLEV
;
A
#
# COMPACT_ATOMS: atom_id res chain seq x y z
N MET A 1 49.58 -18.88 -7.37
CA MET A 1 49.17 -18.37 -6.05
C MET A 1 47.66 -18.23 -6.07
N PRO A 2 46.94 -18.62 -5.01
CA PRO A 2 45.51 -18.37 -4.95
C PRO A 2 45.25 -16.87 -5.04
N SER A 3 44.35 -16.49 -5.95
CA SER A 3 43.83 -15.14 -6.12
C SER A 3 42.67 -14.92 -5.13
N ILE A 4 42.40 -13.66 -4.79
CA ILE A 4 41.21 -13.31 -3.99
C ILE A 4 39.92 -13.80 -4.67
N THR A 5 39.90 -13.84 -6.01
CA THR A 5 38.77 -14.36 -6.81
C THR A 5 38.52 -15.86 -6.67
N ASP A 6 39.43 -16.59 -6.03
CA ASP A 6 39.30 -18.04 -5.80
C ASP A 6 38.45 -18.33 -4.54
N LEU A 7 38.07 -17.31 -3.77
CA LEU A 7 37.16 -17.44 -2.63
C LEU A 7 35.71 -17.70 -3.11
N PRO A 8 34.92 -18.48 -2.36
CA PRO A 8 33.49 -18.66 -2.63
C PRO A 8 32.73 -17.33 -2.72
N ILE A 9 31.77 -17.26 -3.64
CA ILE A 9 30.98 -16.06 -3.92
C ILE A 9 30.18 -15.61 -2.69
N GLU A 10 29.73 -16.55 -1.87
CA GLU A 10 28.98 -16.35 -0.64
C GLU A 10 29.79 -15.53 0.38
N ILE A 11 31.10 -15.74 0.46
CA ILE A 11 31.97 -14.94 1.34
C ILE A 11 31.91 -13.47 0.94
N PHE A 12 31.87 -13.19 -0.37
CA PHE A 12 31.76 -11.81 -0.84
C PHE A 12 30.37 -11.24 -0.61
N LEU A 13 29.32 -11.92 -1.09
CA LEU A 13 27.96 -11.41 -1.06
C LEU A 13 27.41 -11.26 0.37
N ASP A 14 27.75 -12.20 1.26
CA ASP A 14 27.16 -12.24 2.61
C ASP A 14 28.02 -11.53 3.66
N ASN A 15 29.33 -11.37 3.42
CA ASN A 15 30.26 -10.86 4.45
C ASN A 15 31.07 -9.63 4.04
N LEU A 16 31.63 -9.58 2.82
CA LEU A 16 32.52 -8.48 2.42
C LEU A 16 31.79 -7.31 1.76
N LEU A 17 30.97 -7.54 0.74
CA LEU A 17 30.26 -6.47 0.05
C LEU A 17 29.24 -5.72 0.94
N PRO A 18 28.55 -6.36 1.90
CA PRO A 18 27.61 -5.68 2.79
C PRO A 18 28.25 -4.65 3.73
N ILE A 19 29.54 -4.75 4.03
CA ILE A 19 30.23 -3.80 4.92
C ILE A 19 30.88 -2.63 4.18
N LEU A 20 31.08 -2.74 2.87
CA LEU A 20 31.76 -1.71 2.08
C LEU A 20 30.85 -0.50 1.80
N PRO A 21 31.38 0.74 1.82
CA PRO A 21 30.66 1.90 1.30
C PRO A 21 30.27 1.73 -0.17
N VAL A 22 29.16 2.33 -0.59
CA VAL A 22 28.67 2.26 -1.98
C VAL A 22 29.68 2.82 -2.98
N SER A 23 30.45 3.85 -2.60
CA SER A 23 31.55 4.38 -3.40
C SER A 23 32.60 3.32 -3.69
N ASP A 24 32.97 2.55 -2.68
CA ASP A 24 34.05 1.57 -2.76
C ASP A 24 33.58 0.33 -3.52
N LEU A 25 32.29 -0.02 -3.38
CA LEU A 25 31.64 -1.03 -4.22
C LEU A 25 31.63 -0.64 -5.70
N ALA A 26 31.39 0.64 -6.01
CA ALA A 26 31.44 1.14 -7.38
C ALA A 26 32.87 1.06 -7.94
N HIS A 27 33.87 1.52 -7.20
CA HIS A 27 35.28 1.40 -7.59
C HIS A 27 35.71 -0.07 -7.74
N LEU A 28 35.30 -0.94 -6.82
CA LEU A 28 35.59 -2.38 -6.87
C LEU A 28 35.00 -3.02 -8.13
N ALA A 29 33.76 -2.65 -8.49
CA ALA A 29 33.10 -3.11 -9.71
C ALA A 29 33.86 -2.71 -10.99
N GLU A 30 34.58 -1.59 -10.98
CA GLU A 30 35.37 -1.11 -12.12
C GLU A 30 36.71 -1.83 -12.28
N THR A 31 37.18 -2.54 -11.24
CA THR A 31 38.50 -3.21 -11.27
C THR A 31 38.56 -4.41 -12.19
N CYS A 32 37.52 -5.26 -12.22
CA CYS A 32 37.52 -6.47 -13.03
C CYS A 32 36.10 -7.00 -13.29
N LYS A 33 35.96 -7.88 -14.31
CA LYS A 33 34.66 -8.49 -14.69
C LYS A 33 34.01 -9.29 -13.57
N PHE A 34 34.81 -9.98 -12.74
CA PHE A 34 34.30 -10.78 -11.62
C PHE A 34 33.58 -9.89 -10.61
N PHE A 35 34.23 -8.83 -10.13
CA PHE A 35 33.61 -7.88 -9.20
C PHE A 35 32.50 -7.05 -9.84
N ALA A 36 32.57 -6.76 -11.14
CA ALA A 36 31.48 -6.10 -11.87
C ALA A 36 30.18 -6.92 -11.84
N LEU A 37 30.28 -8.24 -12.03
CA LEU A 37 29.14 -9.16 -11.96
C LEU A 37 28.62 -9.28 -10.53
N LEU A 38 29.53 -9.45 -9.57
CA LEU A 38 29.22 -9.59 -8.14
C LEU A 38 28.51 -8.35 -7.57
N ALA A 39 29.04 -7.16 -7.87
CA ALA A 39 28.44 -5.88 -7.50
C ALA A 39 27.20 -5.52 -8.34
N SER A 40 26.76 -6.40 -9.24
CA SER A 40 25.51 -6.26 -9.99
C SER A 40 24.48 -7.32 -9.59
N ASP A 41 24.78 -8.14 -8.59
CA ASP A 41 23.88 -9.18 -8.08
C ASP A 41 22.57 -8.59 -7.52
N GLY A 42 21.45 -9.14 -7.98
CA GLY A 42 20.12 -8.63 -7.63
C GLY A 42 19.74 -8.87 -6.17
N THR A 43 20.15 -10.01 -5.61
CA THR A 43 19.84 -10.40 -4.23
C THR A 43 20.61 -9.51 -3.25
N PHE A 44 21.89 -9.26 -3.52
CA PHE A 44 22.70 -8.30 -2.78
C PHE A 44 22.05 -6.91 -2.72
N TRP A 45 21.64 -6.35 -3.87
CA TRP A 45 21.01 -5.04 -3.89
C TRP A 45 19.63 -5.02 -3.24
N LYS A 46 18.88 -6.14 -3.27
CA LYS A 46 17.62 -6.28 -2.54
C LYS A 46 17.87 -6.21 -1.02
N LEU A 47 18.85 -6.97 -0.53
CA LEU A 47 19.24 -6.96 0.88
C LEU A 47 19.74 -5.57 1.31
N ARG A 48 20.53 -4.90 0.46
CA ARG A 48 20.98 -3.51 0.68
C ARG A 48 19.84 -2.50 0.73
N CYS A 49 18.83 -2.61 -0.14
CA CYS A 49 17.64 -1.77 -0.04
C CYS A 49 16.92 -1.97 1.29
N GLN A 50 16.86 -3.21 1.80
CA GLN A 50 16.27 -3.49 3.09
C GLN A 50 17.10 -2.95 4.25
N SER A 51 18.43 -3.12 4.24
CA SER A 51 19.32 -2.65 5.32
C SER A 51 19.45 -1.13 5.34
N ASP A 52 19.67 -0.51 4.19
CA ASP A 52 20.05 0.89 4.11
C ASP A 52 18.82 1.80 4.02
N PHE A 53 17.70 1.27 3.51
CA PHE A 53 16.47 2.04 3.27
C PHE A 53 15.22 1.47 3.94
N ASN A 54 15.28 0.39 4.72
CA ASN A 54 14.09 -0.28 5.25
C ASN A 54 13.08 -0.63 4.14
N PHE A 55 13.56 -0.85 2.91
CA PHE A 55 12.75 -1.11 1.73
C PHE A 55 12.89 -2.58 1.32
N SER A 56 11.94 -3.41 1.76
CA SER A 56 11.87 -4.83 1.39
C SER A 56 11.26 -5.05 0.00
N GLY A 57 10.54 -4.05 -0.51
CA GLY A 57 9.68 -4.14 -1.68
C GLY A 57 8.53 -5.13 -1.54
N ALA A 58 8.13 -5.52 -0.33
CA ALA A 58 7.06 -6.50 -0.09
C ALA A 58 5.68 -6.09 -0.68
N GLY A 59 5.43 -4.78 -0.85
CA GLY A 59 4.24 -4.27 -1.54
C GLY A 59 4.38 -4.20 -3.08
N THR A 60 5.48 -4.68 -3.63
CA THR A 60 5.76 -4.67 -5.07
C THR A 60 6.18 -6.07 -5.52
N ALA A 61 5.61 -6.56 -6.61
CA ALA A 61 5.95 -7.87 -7.15
C ALA A 61 7.26 -7.92 -7.94
N ARG A 62 8.20 -7.05 -7.59
CA ARG A 62 9.41 -6.85 -8.37
C ARG A 62 10.44 -7.91 -8.01
N THR A 63 10.94 -8.61 -9.03
CA THR A 63 11.95 -9.67 -8.87
C THR A 63 13.35 -9.21 -9.28
N SER A 64 13.49 -8.11 -10.03
CA SER A 64 14.77 -7.64 -10.59
C SER A 64 14.90 -6.12 -10.60
N GLY A 65 16.10 -5.61 -10.93
CA GLY A 65 16.37 -4.17 -11.03
C GLY A 65 16.67 -3.47 -9.70
N TRP A 66 17.02 -4.23 -8.66
CA TRP A 66 17.27 -3.69 -7.31
C TRP A 66 18.42 -2.68 -7.24
N LYS A 67 19.51 -2.87 -8.00
CA LYS A 67 20.62 -1.89 -8.12
C LYS A 67 20.15 -0.53 -8.62
N PHE A 68 19.31 -0.54 -9.67
CA PHE A 68 18.73 0.66 -10.23
C PHE A 68 17.86 1.38 -9.19
N ILE A 69 17.00 0.63 -8.49
CA ILE A 69 16.14 1.18 -7.43
C ILE A 69 16.96 1.77 -6.30
N TYR A 70 17.97 1.04 -5.80
CA TYR A 70 18.84 1.49 -4.72
C TYR A 70 19.44 2.87 -5.04
N SER A 71 19.99 3.03 -6.25
CA SER A 71 20.59 4.31 -6.67
C SER A 71 19.60 5.48 -6.66
N ARG A 72 18.31 5.20 -6.90
CA ARG A 72 17.24 6.21 -7.06
C ARG A 72 16.42 6.43 -5.80
N LEU A 73 16.40 5.47 -4.88
CA LEU A 73 15.91 5.66 -3.50
C LEU A 73 16.73 6.70 -2.73
N SER A 74 17.84 7.17 -3.27
CA SER A 74 18.60 8.30 -2.71
C SER A 74 17.83 9.63 -2.71
N LYS A 75 16.93 9.85 -3.68
CA LYS A 75 16.15 11.08 -3.85
C LYS A 75 14.71 10.79 -4.32
N PRO A 76 13.89 10.09 -3.51
CA PRO A 76 12.51 9.81 -3.87
C PRO A 76 11.69 11.10 -3.84
N ARG A 77 10.71 11.22 -4.72
CA ARG A 77 9.79 12.35 -4.78
C ARG A 77 8.37 11.86 -4.50
N VAL A 78 7.67 12.56 -3.62
CA VAL A 78 6.29 12.25 -3.27
C VAL A 78 5.36 13.11 -4.11
N PHE A 79 4.40 12.49 -4.77
CA PHE A 79 3.32 13.16 -5.48
C PHE A 79 1.99 12.83 -4.82
N VAL A 80 1.11 13.82 -4.72
CA VAL A 80 -0.23 13.70 -4.14
C VAL A 80 -1.25 14.47 -4.98
N TRP A 81 -2.47 13.95 -5.07
CA TRP A 81 -3.59 14.57 -5.80
C TRP A 81 -4.94 13.97 -5.36
N GLY A 82 -6.04 14.59 -5.77
CA GLY A 82 -7.41 14.29 -5.38
C GLY A 82 -8.03 15.34 -4.47
N ALA A 83 -8.93 14.91 -3.58
CA ALA A 83 -9.66 15.78 -2.66
C ALA A 83 -8.71 16.57 -1.75
N LYS A 84 -8.96 17.88 -1.57
CA LYS A 84 -8.17 18.71 -0.63
C LYS A 84 -8.71 18.74 0.81
N SER A 85 -9.94 18.25 1.01
CA SER A 85 -10.62 18.29 2.31
C SER A 85 -9.83 17.54 3.39
N HIS A 86 -10.00 17.94 4.66
CA HIS A 86 -9.30 17.35 5.80
C HIS A 86 -7.76 17.46 5.74
N GLY A 87 -7.21 18.37 4.92
CA GLY A 87 -5.77 18.58 4.81
C GLY A 87 -5.01 17.40 4.20
N ARG A 88 -5.71 16.44 3.59
CA ARG A 88 -5.16 15.14 3.16
C ARG A 88 -4.06 15.22 2.11
N LEU A 89 -3.91 16.33 1.39
CA LEU A 89 -2.80 16.49 0.45
C LEU A 89 -1.51 17.01 1.11
N GLY A 90 -1.59 17.57 2.33
CA GLY A 90 -0.42 18.08 3.04
C GLY A 90 0.31 19.25 2.34
N LEU A 91 -0.25 19.80 1.27
CA LEU A 91 0.35 20.87 0.47
C LEU A 91 0.22 22.22 1.20
N SER A 92 1.35 22.90 1.42
CA SER A 92 1.38 24.26 1.99
C SER A 92 0.76 25.31 1.06
N THR A 93 0.79 25.06 -0.24
CA THR A 93 0.19 25.92 -1.26
C THR A 93 -0.51 25.04 -2.27
N LEU A 94 -1.83 25.17 -2.35
CA LEU A 94 -2.63 24.42 -3.31
C LEU A 94 -2.51 25.03 -4.72
N PRO A 95 -2.41 24.19 -5.76
CA PRO A 95 -2.40 24.68 -7.13
C PRO A 95 -3.74 25.33 -7.49
N LYS A 96 -3.72 26.28 -8.42
CA LYS A 96 -4.94 26.89 -8.97
C LYS A 96 -5.56 25.95 -10.00
N THR A 97 -6.77 25.51 -9.73
CA THR A 97 -7.51 24.52 -10.50
C THR A 97 -8.88 25.09 -10.87
N SER A 98 -9.46 24.62 -11.98
CA SER A 98 -10.78 25.07 -12.41
C SER A 98 -11.90 24.56 -11.50
N LEU A 99 -11.71 23.36 -10.94
CA LEU A 99 -12.54 22.79 -9.87
C LEU A 99 -11.80 22.88 -8.53
N ASN A 100 -12.52 22.81 -7.42
CA ASN A 100 -11.97 23.06 -6.08
C ASN A 100 -10.80 22.13 -5.68
N ASP A 101 -10.74 20.91 -6.18
CA ASP A 101 -9.77 19.88 -5.80
C ASP A 101 -8.56 19.81 -6.76
N VAL A 102 -7.62 18.88 -6.51
CA VAL A 102 -6.35 18.82 -7.23
C VAL A 102 -6.33 17.61 -8.19
N PRO A 103 -6.66 17.77 -9.48
CA PRO A 103 -6.89 16.63 -10.37
C PRO A 103 -5.64 16.16 -11.13
N PHE A 104 -4.46 16.55 -10.68
CA PHE A 104 -3.18 16.16 -11.29
C PHE A 104 -2.09 16.00 -10.21
N PRO A 105 -1.09 15.12 -10.45
CA PRO A 105 -0.02 14.90 -9.50
C PRO A 105 0.73 16.19 -9.16
N THR A 106 0.72 16.54 -7.87
CA THR A 106 1.45 17.70 -7.34
C THR A 106 2.53 17.22 -6.39
N GLU A 107 3.75 17.77 -6.52
CA GLU A 107 4.87 17.37 -5.69
C GLU A 107 4.68 17.86 -4.24
N LEU A 108 4.75 16.93 -3.30
CA LEU A 108 4.81 17.21 -1.87
C LEU A 108 6.26 17.11 -1.40
N LYS A 109 6.80 18.22 -0.89
CA LYS A 109 8.18 18.26 -0.38
C LYS A 109 8.19 17.98 1.13
N ILE A 110 8.95 16.97 1.52
CA ILE A 110 9.20 16.61 2.92
C ILE A 110 10.71 16.78 3.18
N PRO A 111 11.15 17.97 3.62
CA PRO A 111 12.58 18.27 3.77
C PRO A 111 13.22 17.36 4.81
N GLY A 112 14.41 16.84 4.51
CA GLY A 112 15.17 16.00 5.44
C GLY A 112 14.68 14.55 5.57
N ALA A 113 13.57 14.19 4.92
CA ALA A 113 13.03 12.83 4.92
C ALA A 113 13.28 12.13 3.58
N ARG A 114 13.64 10.85 3.64
CA ARG A 114 13.77 9.97 2.48
C ARG A 114 12.66 8.95 2.53
N ILE A 115 11.54 9.27 1.90
CA ILE A 115 10.33 8.43 1.95
C ILE A 115 10.50 7.19 1.08
N VAL A 116 10.27 6.03 1.69
CA VAL A 116 10.40 4.71 1.06
C VAL A 116 9.07 3.97 0.93
N SER A 117 8.09 4.33 1.76
CA SER A 117 6.72 3.83 1.67
C SER A 117 5.72 4.98 1.84
N LEU A 118 4.64 4.93 1.07
CA LEU A 118 3.53 5.87 1.13
C LEU A 118 2.23 5.05 1.17
N VAL A 119 1.37 5.36 2.12
CA VAL A 119 0.08 4.70 2.32
C VAL A 119 -0.99 5.77 2.45
N ALA A 120 -2.09 5.58 1.75
CA ALA A 120 -3.26 6.44 1.85
C ALA A 120 -4.26 5.81 2.83
N ALA A 121 -4.76 6.61 3.77
CA ALA A 121 -5.88 6.28 4.64
C ALA A 121 -7.14 7.00 4.14
N GLY A 122 -8.30 6.77 4.76
CA GLY A 122 -9.57 7.36 4.29
C GLY A 122 -9.55 8.90 4.14
N MET A 123 -8.86 9.62 5.04
CA MET A 123 -8.75 11.09 5.02
C MET A 123 -7.33 11.62 5.33
N SER A 124 -6.32 10.76 5.25
CA SER A 124 -4.93 11.09 5.55
C SER A 124 -3.95 10.29 4.70
N PHE A 125 -2.67 10.62 4.81
CA PHE A 125 -1.57 9.81 4.33
C PHE A 125 -0.58 9.56 5.45
N HIS A 126 0.08 8.43 5.33
CA HIS A 126 1.18 8.01 6.17
C HIS A 126 2.36 7.69 5.27
N ALA A 127 3.54 8.12 5.67
CA ALA A 127 4.76 7.87 4.95
C ALA A 127 5.82 7.34 5.92
N LEU A 128 6.53 6.32 5.48
CA LEU A 128 7.67 5.76 6.20
C LEU A 128 8.95 6.21 5.51
N ASP A 129 9.90 6.72 6.29
CA ASP A 129 11.22 7.06 5.78
C ASP A 129 12.22 5.91 5.90
N SER A 130 13.40 6.08 5.33
CA SER A 130 14.48 5.08 5.36
C SER A 130 15.00 4.74 6.77
N LYS A 131 14.73 5.58 7.78
CA LYS A 131 15.14 5.37 9.17
C LYS A 131 14.05 4.69 10.01
N GLY A 132 12.86 4.50 9.45
CA GLY A 132 11.68 4.01 10.15
C GLY A 132 10.91 5.11 10.90
N ASP A 133 11.21 6.39 10.64
CA ASP A 133 10.40 7.51 11.13
C ASP A 133 9.09 7.58 10.35
N VAL A 134 8.00 7.83 11.08
CA VAL A 134 6.65 7.95 10.51
C VAL A 134 6.27 9.41 10.32
N PHE A 135 5.89 9.76 9.09
CA PHE A 135 5.36 11.07 8.73
C PHE A 135 3.87 10.95 8.41
N VAL A 136 3.06 11.85 8.94
CA VAL A 136 1.61 11.87 8.75
C VAL A 136 1.12 13.24 8.30
N TRP A 137 0.07 13.25 7.48
CA TRP A 137 -0.70 14.45 7.16
C TRP A 137 -2.15 14.11 6.81
N GLY A 138 -3.03 15.09 6.90
CA GLY A 138 -4.48 14.91 6.82
C GLY A 138 -5.12 14.72 8.20
N THR A 139 -6.28 14.08 8.23
CA THR A 139 -6.98 13.73 9.48
C THR A 139 -7.20 12.23 9.53
N LEU A 140 -6.94 11.62 10.69
CA LEU A 140 -7.17 10.18 10.86
C LEU A 140 -8.67 9.90 10.92
N ASP A 141 -9.37 10.61 11.82
CA ASP A 141 -10.84 10.57 11.92
C ASP A 141 -11.46 11.91 11.51
N GLY A 142 -11.83 12.05 10.24
CA GLY A 142 -12.52 13.25 9.78
C GLY A 142 -14.03 13.28 10.05
N LEU A 143 -14.60 12.29 10.74
CA LEU A 143 -16.00 12.32 11.15
C LEU A 143 -16.21 13.23 12.37
N HIS A 144 -15.19 13.31 13.23
CA HIS A 144 -15.18 14.18 14.40
C HIS A 144 -14.43 15.49 14.12
N ARG A 145 -14.92 16.58 14.71
CA ARG A 145 -14.29 17.91 14.58
C ARG A 145 -13.40 18.17 15.79
N ALA A 146 -12.12 18.44 15.54
CA ALA A 146 -11.21 19.00 16.54
C ALA A 146 -10.96 20.49 16.26
N LEU A 147 -10.83 21.28 17.33
CA LEU A 147 -10.49 22.70 17.26
C LEU A 147 -8.98 22.89 17.01
N THR A 148 -8.61 24.11 16.61
CA THR A 148 -7.20 24.47 16.46
C THR A 148 -6.46 24.44 17.81
N SER A 149 -7.16 24.77 18.90
CA SER A 149 -6.66 24.72 20.27
C SER A 149 -6.43 23.30 20.81
N ASP A 150 -7.00 22.29 20.16
CA ASP A 150 -6.93 20.92 20.63
C ASP A 150 -5.58 20.29 20.31
N GLY A 151 -5.15 19.32 21.11
CA GLY A 151 -3.90 18.60 20.87
C GLY A 151 -4.03 17.57 19.76
N PHE A 152 -2.91 16.98 19.39
CA PHE A 152 -2.85 15.84 18.46
C PHE A 152 -3.29 14.52 19.09
N SER A 153 -3.64 14.54 20.38
CA SER A 153 -4.28 13.43 21.10
C SER A 153 -5.75 13.23 20.71
N GLU A 154 -6.38 14.24 20.09
CA GLU A 154 -7.75 14.13 19.56
C GLU A 154 -7.75 13.46 18.19
N ALA A 155 -8.64 12.49 17.98
CA ALA A 155 -8.74 11.71 16.74
C ALA A 155 -9.02 12.59 15.50
N GLY A 156 -9.84 13.63 15.68
CA GLY A 156 -10.20 14.59 14.63
C GLY A 156 -9.17 15.67 14.33
N LYS A 157 -7.98 15.62 14.93
CA LYS A 157 -6.97 16.66 14.73
C LYS A 157 -6.37 16.59 13.31
N GLN A 158 -6.46 17.70 12.59
CA GLN A 158 -5.88 17.82 11.26
C GLN A 158 -4.38 18.16 11.31
N ALA A 159 -3.58 17.36 10.60
CA ALA A 159 -2.20 17.66 10.24
C ALA A 159 -2.14 18.25 8.81
N GLY A 160 -2.22 19.58 8.68
CA GLY A 160 -2.29 20.25 7.37
C GLY A 160 -1.02 20.21 6.51
N ARG A 161 0.08 19.70 7.05
CA ARG A 161 1.37 19.48 6.39
C ARG A 161 1.98 18.18 6.91
N PRO A 162 3.00 17.61 6.23
CA PRO A 162 3.75 16.48 6.77
C PRO A 162 4.35 16.82 8.14
N LEU A 163 4.02 16.01 9.13
CA LEU A 163 4.52 16.07 10.50
C LEU A 163 5.12 14.71 10.87
N ARG A 164 6.24 14.72 11.59
CA ARG A 164 6.89 13.49 12.06
C ARG A 164 6.31 13.07 13.42
N LEU A 165 6.03 11.80 13.61
CA LEU A 165 5.64 11.25 14.93
C LEU A 165 6.89 10.95 15.76
N GLN A 166 6.92 11.41 17.01
CA GLN A 166 7.99 11.05 17.95
C GLN A 166 7.69 9.70 18.58
N LEU A 167 8.09 8.62 17.91
CA LEU A 167 7.89 7.24 18.37
C LEU A 167 9.16 6.73 19.08
N PRO A 168 9.02 5.84 20.08
CA PRO A 168 10.16 5.28 20.81
C PRO A 168 10.95 4.23 20.00
N VAL A 169 10.37 3.75 18.90
CA VAL A 169 10.91 2.66 18.07
C VAL A 169 10.78 3.00 16.58
N SER A 170 11.65 2.42 15.77
CA SER A 170 11.59 2.50 14.31
C SER A 170 10.51 1.57 13.75
N MET A 171 9.69 2.09 12.85
CA MET A 171 8.64 1.33 12.19
C MET A 171 9.13 0.64 10.92
N ARG A 172 8.58 -0.54 10.62
CA ARG A 172 8.90 -1.35 9.44
C ARG A 172 7.82 -1.30 8.37
N SER A 173 6.56 -1.34 8.78
CA SER A 173 5.42 -1.25 7.86
C SER A 173 4.27 -0.51 8.52
N ILE A 174 3.40 0.07 7.69
CA ILE A 174 2.20 0.78 8.12
C ILE A 174 1.08 0.32 7.19
N SER A 175 -0.08 0.07 7.78
CA SER A 175 -1.34 -0.12 7.10
C SER A 175 -2.37 0.87 7.64
N CYS A 176 -3.28 1.31 6.79
CA CYS A 176 -4.29 2.30 7.14
C CYS A 176 -5.69 1.77 6.83
N GLY A 177 -6.57 1.88 7.82
CA GLY A 177 -8.00 1.67 7.64
C GLY A 177 -8.70 2.97 7.25
N ARG A 178 -9.99 3.06 7.58
CA ARG A 178 -10.75 4.29 7.35
C ARG A 178 -10.41 5.39 8.34
N LEU A 179 -10.43 5.06 9.63
CA LEU A 179 -10.34 5.98 10.77
C LEU A 179 -9.16 5.66 11.71
N HIS A 180 -8.37 4.65 11.38
CA HIS A 180 -7.24 4.19 12.18
C HIS A 180 -6.09 3.74 11.29
N ALA A 181 -4.93 3.53 11.92
CA ALA A 181 -3.79 2.89 11.29
C ALA A 181 -3.17 1.88 12.25
N ALA A 182 -2.44 0.93 11.70
CA ALA A 182 -1.61 0.00 12.45
C ALA A 182 -0.22 -0.09 11.81
N SER A 183 0.81 -0.28 12.61
CA SER A 183 2.18 -0.44 12.15
C SER A 183 2.87 -1.59 12.86
N LEU A 184 3.82 -2.20 12.15
CA LEU A 184 4.73 -3.19 12.71
C LEU A 184 6.08 -2.53 12.92
N ASP A 185 6.64 -2.65 14.12
CA ASP A 185 7.97 -2.10 14.40
C ASP A 185 9.11 -3.06 14.00
N SER A 186 10.35 -2.60 14.13
CA SER A 186 11.54 -3.40 13.83
C SER A 186 11.73 -4.63 14.75
N GLN A 187 11.05 -4.66 15.90
CA GLN A 187 11.10 -5.74 16.88
C GLN A 187 9.94 -6.74 16.71
N GLY A 188 8.97 -6.45 15.84
CA GLY A 188 7.81 -7.29 15.57
C GLY A 188 6.59 -6.97 16.44
N TYR A 189 6.60 -5.87 17.20
CA TYR A 189 5.41 -5.44 17.94
C TYR A 189 4.46 -4.62 17.06
N VAL A 190 3.17 -4.75 17.37
CA VAL A 190 2.10 -4.04 16.68
C VAL A 190 1.76 -2.76 17.43
N TRP A 191 1.76 -1.66 16.70
CA TRP A 191 1.33 -0.34 17.15
C TRP A 191 0.05 0.06 16.45
N ASN A 192 -0.87 0.69 17.16
CA ASN A 192 -2.14 1.16 16.65
C ASN A 192 -2.24 2.67 16.86
N PHE A 193 -2.86 3.35 15.90
CA PHE A 193 -3.07 4.79 15.88
C PHE A 193 -4.55 5.04 15.71
N LEU A 194 -5.16 5.68 16.72
CA LEU A 194 -6.53 6.22 16.69
C LEU A 194 -6.54 7.75 16.84
N SER A 195 -5.38 8.31 17.18
CA SER A 195 -5.05 9.71 17.10
C SER A 195 -3.56 9.81 16.77
N TRP A 196 -3.10 10.99 16.36
CA TRP A 196 -1.68 11.20 16.06
C TRP A 196 -0.81 11.18 17.32
N GLY A 197 -1.37 11.60 18.45
CA GLY A 197 -0.65 11.88 19.67
C GLY A 197 -0.57 10.73 20.67
N ARG A 198 -1.44 9.73 20.57
CA ARG A 198 -1.50 8.62 21.53
C ARG A 198 -1.48 7.26 20.83
N PRO A 199 -0.38 6.92 20.15
CA PRO A 199 -0.21 5.57 19.64
C PRO A 199 -0.17 4.60 20.81
N PHE A 200 -0.67 3.38 20.61
CA PHE A 200 -0.55 2.34 21.62
C PHE A 200 -0.02 1.05 21.03
N ARG A 201 0.79 0.36 21.82
CA ARG A 201 1.32 -0.95 21.47
C ARG A 201 0.38 -2.02 22.00
N LEU A 202 0.02 -2.96 21.15
CA LEU A 202 -0.78 -4.12 21.52
C LEU A 202 0.13 -5.16 22.16
N THR A 203 -0.03 -5.39 23.46
CA THR A 203 0.71 -6.43 24.19
C THR A 203 -0.19 -7.64 24.38
N SER A 204 0.20 -8.78 23.84
CA SER A 204 -0.47 -10.07 24.06
C SER A 204 0.55 -11.17 23.90
N LEU A 205 0.49 -12.18 24.77
CA LEU A 205 1.37 -13.35 24.67
C LEU A 205 1.25 -14.04 23.31
N ARG A 206 0.06 -14.01 22.68
CA ARG A 206 -0.18 -14.63 21.36
C ARG A 206 0.61 -13.98 20.24
N LEU A 207 0.90 -12.68 20.37
CA LEU A 207 1.62 -11.89 19.38
C LEU A 207 3.13 -11.85 19.63
N THR A 208 3.58 -12.27 20.82
CA THR A 208 4.98 -12.13 21.25
C THR A 208 5.70 -13.47 21.43
N THR A 209 5.07 -14.61 21.15
CA THR A 209 5.76 -15.91 21.19
C THR A 209 6.73 -16.03 20.02
N PHE A 210 7.87 -16.71 20.25
CA PHE A 210 8.94 -16.85 19.25
C PHE A 210 8.47 -17.53 17.96
N ASP A 211 7.49 -18.43 18.05
CA ASP A 211 6.90 -19.13 16.91
C ASP A 211 5.89 -18.26 16.12
N SER A 212 5.41 -17.14 16.68
CA SER A 212 4.40 -16.27 16.08
C SER A 212 4.94 -14.95 15.52
N LEU A 213 6.19 -14.95 15.04
CA LEU A 213 6.80 -13.74 14.45
C LEU A 213 5.87 -13.13 13.38
N LEU A 214 5.41 -11.92 13.65
CA LEU A 214 4.53 -11.18 12.75
C LEU A 214 5.30 -10.70 11.53
N ILE A 215 4.72 -10.92 10.35
CA ILE A 215 5.31 -10.55 9.06
C ILE A 215 4.52 -9.45 8.35
N GLN A 216 3.22 -9.31 8.66
CA GLN A 216 2.33 -8.34 8.02
C GLN A 216 1.28 -7.85 9.01
N VAL A 217 0.88 -6.58 8.88
CA VAL A 217 -0.26 -5.98 9.56
C VAL A 217 -1.12 -5.27 8.51
N GLU A 218 -2.43 -5.45 8.57
CA GLU A 218 -3.40 -4.87 7.63
C GLU A 218 -4.59 -4.29 8.39
N CYS A 219 -5.20 -3.24 7.85
CA CYS A 219 -6.34 -2.58 8.46
C CYS A 219 -7.54 -2.70 7.53
N GLY A 220 -8.63 -3.26 8.05
CA GLY A 220 -9.93 -3.22 7.41
C GLY A 220 -10.62 -1.88 7.65
N TRP A 221 -11.94 -1.87 7.52
CA TRP A 221 -12.72 -0.65 7.71
C TRP A 221 -12.74 -0.17 9.16
N ASN A 222 -13.04 -1.10 10.07
CA ASN A 222 -13.16 -0.86 11.52
C ASN A 222 -12.33 -1.84 12.37
N PHE A 223 -11.55 -2.71 11.74
CA PHE A 223 -10.74 -3.73 12.41
C PHE A 223 -9.30 -3.70 11.91
N SER A 224 -8.40 -4.32 12.65
CA SER A 224 -7.02 -4.57 12.25
C SER A 224 -6.72 -6.05 12.30
N SER A 225 -5.77 -6.48 11.48
CA SER A 225 -5.35 -7.86 11.39
C SER A 225 -3.83 -7.98 11.30
N ALA A 226 -3.29 -9.10 11.74
CA ALA A 226 -1.88 -9.42 11.63
C ALA A 226 -1.68 -10.87 11.20
N LEU A 227 -0.62 -11.10 10.42
CA LEU A 227 -0.22 -12.40 9.91
C LEU A 227 1.13 -12.81 10.51
N THR A 228 1.20 -14.04 11.01
CA THR A 228 2.46 -14.65 11.48
C THR A 228 3.21 -15.33 10.34
N LYS A 229 4.50 -15.64 10.58
CA LYS A 229 5.33 -16.47 9.70
C LYS A 229 4.79 -17.90 9.52
N THR A 230 4.07 -18.42 10.51
CA THR A 230 3.43 -19.76 10.46
C THR A 230 2.18 -19.78 9.59
N GLY A 231 1.58 -18.61 9.31
CA GLY A 231 0.35 -18.48 8.54
C GLY A 231 -0.91 -18.29 9.38
N ASP A 232 -0.75 -18.07 10.69
CA ASP A 232 -1.85 -17.77 11.60
C ASP A 232 -2.25 -16.30 11.48
N ILE A 233 -3.56 -16.03 11.57
CA ILE A 233 -4.11 -14.69 11.42
C ILE A 233 -4.80 -14.29 12.72
N PHE A 234 -4.44 -13.11 13.23
CA PHE A 234 -5.05 -12.49 14.39
C PHE A 234 -5.82 -11.23 13.98
N VAL A 235 -6.96 -10.98 14.60
CA VAL A 235 -7.82 -9.81 14.34
C VAL A 235 -8.27 -9.15 15.64
N TRP A 236 -8.44 -7.82 15.62
CA TRP A 236 -8.93 -7.03 16.75
C TRP A 236 -9.67 -5.77 16.27
N TRP A 237 -10.55 -5.22 17.12
CA TRP A 237 -11.46 -4.12 16.79
C TRP A 237 -11.27 -2.92 17.72
N PRO A 238 -10.50 -1.89 17.32
CA PRO A 238 -10.25 -0.73 18.19
C PRO A 238 -11.51 0.10 18.49
N PHE A 239 -12.56 -0.04 17.69
CA PHE A 239 -13.83 0.71 17.79
C PHE A 239 -15.01 -0.19 18.20
N SER A 240 -14.75 -1.32 18.87
CA SER A 240 -15.80 -2.19 19.36
C SER A 240 -15.39 -2.95 20.63
N GLY A 241 -16.40 -3.45 21.34
CA GLY A 241 -16.24 -4.49 22.35
C GLY A 241 -15.46 -4.06 23.60
N SER A 242 -14.57 -4.93 24.04
CA SER A 242 -13.76 -4.69 25.25
C SER A 242 -12.60 -3.73 25.00
N MET A 243 -12.07 -3.71 23.78
CA MET A 243 -10.92 -2.89 23.40
C MET A 243 -11.27 -1.39 23.42
N GLU A 244 -12.39 -1.01 22.81
CA GLU A 244 -12.88 0.37 22.77
C GLU A 244 -13.03 0.96 24.19
N ARG A 245 -13.69 0.22 25.09
CA ARG A 245 -13.89 0.65 26.49
C ARG A 245 -12.57 0.94 27.21
N GLN A 246 -11.59 0.04 27.08
CA GLN A 246 -10.27 0.24 27.70
C GLN A 246 -9.54 1.45 27.11
N ILE A 247 -9.63 1.67 25.79
CA ILE A 247 -9.04 2.83 25.12
C ILE A 247 -9.68 4.13 25.63
N GLU A 248 -11.01 4.19 25.73
CA GLU A 248 -11.74 5.35 26.24
C GLU A 248 -11.40 5.65 27.70
N GLU A 249 -11.40 4.64 28.57
CA GLU A 249 -11.02 4.77 29.98
C GLU A 249 -9.60 5.29 30.11
N ARG A 250 -8.66 4.72 29.37
CA ARG A 250 -7.25 5.12 29.39
C ARG A 250 -7.06 6.55 28.87
N ASN A 251 -7.77 6.93 27.81
CA ASN A 251 -7.77 8.30 27.31
C ASN A 251 -8.34 9.30 28.32
N SER A 252 -9.41 8.94 29.03
CA SER A 252 -9.99 9.76 30.10
C SER A 252 -9.00 10.00 31.24
N VAL A 253 -8.29 8.95 31.68
CA VAL A 253 -7.23 9.05 32.69
C VAL A 253 -6.09 9.98 32.25
N MET A 254 -5.58 9.80 31.02
CA MET A 254 -4.51 10.66 30.49
C MET A 254 -4.96 12.12 30.33
N ASN A 255 -6.21 12.34 29.94
CA ASN A 255 -6.80 13.67 29.90
C ASN A 255 -6.84 14.29 31.30
N ASN A 256 -7.27 13.56 32.32
CA ASN A 256 -7.35 14.09 33.69
C ASN A 256 -5.97 14.36 34.31
N ALA A 257 -4.95 13.55 33.97
CA ALA A 257 -3.58 13.68 34.47
C ALA A 257 -2.81 14.92 33.95
N GLY A 258 -3.40 15.71 33.04
CA GLY A 258 -2.74 16.89 32.48
C GLY A 258 -1.84 16.60 31.28
N ASP A 259 -1.72 15.32 30.88
CA ASP A 259 -1.06 14.87 29.65
C ASP A 259 -1.95 15.10 28.42
N LYS A 260 -2.44 16.34 28.33
CA LYS A 260 -3.67 16.67 27.61
C LYS A 260 -3.47 16.84 26.12
N LYS A 261 -2.24 17.02 25.64
CA LYS A 261 -2.02 17.45 24.25
C LYS A 261 -0.64 17.03 23.77
N ALA A 262 -0.59 16.01 22.92
CA ALA A 262 0.51 15.91 21.97
C ALA A 262 0.58 17.21 21.17
N HIS A 263 1.66 17.96 21.30
CA HIS A 263 1.87 19.22 20.63
C HIS A 263 2.88 19.05 19.49
N VAL A 264 2.76 19.92 18.49
CA VAL A 264 3.76 20.01 17.42
C VAL A 264 4.86 20.95 17.89
N SER A 265 6.08 20.42 17.94
CA SER A 265 7.31 21.20 18.14
C SER A 265 7.57 22.15 16.96
N SER A 266 8.46 23.14 17.15
CA SER A 266 8.91 24.06 16.10
C SER A 266 9.37 23.33 14.83
N ASP A 267 9.95 22.14 15.01
CA ASP A 267 10.57 21.36 13.95
C ASP A 267 9.56 20.47 13.19
N GLY A 268 8.26 20.57 13.52
CA GLY A 268 7.22 19.77 12.88
C GLY A 268 7.15 18.33 13.38
N VAL A 269 7.58 18.08 14.62
CA VAL A 269 7.45 16.77 15.27
C VAL A 269 6.29 16.80 16.26
N ILE A 270 5.38 15.84 16.16
CA ILE A 270 4.32 15.59 17.14
C ILE A 270 4.93 14.78 18.29
N THR A 271 4.95 15.36 19.49
CA THR A 271 5.39 14.66 20.69
C THR A 271 4.31 13.67 21.12
N CYS A 272 4.48 12.40 20.74
CA CYS A 272 3.55 11.34 21.06
C CYS A 272 3.69 10.89 22.51
N VAL A 273 2.58 10.42 23.07
CA VAL A 273 2.47 9.80 24.39
C VAL A 273 2.12 8.33 24.15
N PRO A 274 3.12 7.45 23.95
CA PRO A 274 2.89 6.04 23.73
C PRO A 274 2.42 5.35 25.02
N TRP A 275 1.60 4.31 24.88
CA TRP A 275 1.17 3.47 26.01
C TRP A 275 0.92 2.02 25.55
N ASP A 276 0.80 1.09 26.49
CA ASP A 276 0.59 -0.33 26.21
C ASP A 276 -0.86 -0.74 26.52
N LEU A 277 -1.47 -1.53 25.64
CA LEU A 277 -2.79 -2.12 25.82
C LEU A 277 -2.66 -3.64 25.87
N ASP A 278 -3.03 -4.22 27.01
CA ASP A 278 -3.01 -5.67 27.24
C ASP A 278 -4.38 -6.28 26.90
N ILE A 279 -4.49 -6.82 25.69
CA ILE A 279 -5.69 -7.50 25.21
C ILE A 279 -5.32 -8.58 24.19
N ASP A 280 -5.90 -9.76 24.35
CA ASP A 280 -5.69 -10.87 23.43
C ASP A 280 -6.51 -10.68 22.15
N PRO A 281 -5.85 -10.65 20.96
CA PRO A 281 -6.57 -10.62 19.70
C PRO A 281 -7.24 -11.97 19.41
N VAL A 282 -8.29 -11.93 18.61
CA VAL A 282 -9.02 -13.12 18.17
C VAL A 282 -8.21 -13.83 17.08
N ALA A 283 -7.97 -15.12 17.25
CA ALA A 283 -7.33 -15.95 16.23
C ALA A 283 -8.39 -16.46 15.25
N LEU A 284 -8.15 -16.30 13.94
CA LEU A 284 -8.99 -16.88 12.91
C LEU A 284 -8.79 -18.40 12.82
N PRO A 285 -9.81 -19.18 12.39
CA PRO A 285 -9.68 -20.62 12.25
C PRO A 285 -8.63 -20.98 11.19
N SER A 286 -8.03 -22.15 11.31
CA SER A 286 -7.10 -22.69 10.31
C SER A 286 -7.77 -22.86 8.94
N LEU A 287 -6.94 -22.89 7.89
CA LEU A 287 -7.43 -23.07 6.52
C LEU A 287 -8.18 -24.40 6.35
N PRO A 288 -9.27 -24.42 5.57
CA PRO A 288 -9.91 -25.66 5.17
C PRO A 288 -8.99 -26.48 4.24
N PRO A 289 -9.30 -27.77 3.98
CA PRO A 289 -8.59 -28.53 2.94
C PRO A 289 -8.78 -27.85 1.58
N LEU A 290 -7.66 -27.64 0.87
CA LEU A 290 -7.64 -26.95 -0.42
C LEU A 290 -7.26 -27.91 -1.55
N PRO A 291 -7.78 -27.70 -2.78
CA PRO A 291 -7.42 -28.50 -3.94
C PRO A 291 -5.95 -28.30 -4.32
N ALA A 292 -5.36 -29.27 -5.03
CA ALA A 292 -4.03 -29.08 -5.60
C ALA A 292 -4.12 -28.18 -6.84
N LEU A 293 -3.32 -27.11 -6.87
CA LEU A 293 -3.17 -26.27 -8.07
C LEU A 293 -2.04 -26.84 -8.95
N ASN A 294 -2.32 -27.00 -10.24
CA ASN A 294 -1.33 -27.38 -11.25
C ASN A 294 -0.40 -26.20 -11.57
N THR A 295 0.43 -25.79 -10.61
CA THR A 295 1.50 -24.81 -10.84
C THR A 295 2.75 -25.53 -11.37
N SER A 296 3.49 -24.89 -12.28
CA SER A 296 4.54 -25.44 -13.16
C SER A 296 5.65 -26.30 -12.47
N PRO A 297 6.40 -27.14 -13.22
CA PRO A 297 7.18 -28.28 -12.69
C PRO A 297 8.57 -27.95 -12.09
N GLU A 298 8.84 -26.71 -11.69
CA GLU A 298 10.13 -26.35 -11.08
C GLU A 298 10.03 -26.30 -9.55
N GLY A 299 10.41 -27.41 -8.91
CA GLY A 299 11.06 -27.38 -7.60
C GLY A 299 10.19 -27.27 -6.35
N ASP A 300 8.95 -27.73 -6.37
CA ASP A 300 8.08 -27.65 -5.19
C ASP A 300 8.39 -28.76 -4.17
N VAL A 301 9.46 -28.56 -3.40
CA VAL A 301 9.78 -29.37 -2.21
C VAL A 301 8.69 -29.13 -1.19
N ASP A 302 7.70 -30.02 -1.12
CA ASP A 302 6.69 -30.23 -0.06
C ASP A 302 6.45 -29.04 0.90
N GLU A 303 6.22 -27.83 0.37
CA GLU A 303 5.91 -26.68 1.20
C GLU A 303 4.46 -26.80 1.67
N THR A 304 4.28 -26.97 2.98
CA THR A 304 2.97 -26.94 3.64
C THR A 304 2.18 -25.71 3.21
N ILE A 305 0.91 -25.91 2.83
CA ILE A 305 0.03 -24.81 2.45
C ILE A 305 -0.20 -23.92 3.67
N ARG A 306 0.24 -22.66 3.57
CA ARG A 306 0.04 -21.64 4.60
C ARG A 306 -0.26 -20.28 3.98
N VAL A 307 -0.84 -19.40 4.77
CA VAL A 307 -1.06 -18.00 4.36
C VAL A 307 0.27 -17.25 4.35
N ILE A 308 0.53 -16.50 3.28
CA ILE A 308 1.73 -15.67 3.11
C ILE A 308 1.43 -14.18 2.97
N GLN A 309 0.19 -13.84 2.63
CA GLN A 309 -0.25 -12.45 2.52
C GLN A 309 -1.73 -12.34 2.90
N ILE A 310 -2.09 -11.27 3.59
CA ILE A 310 -3.47 -10.88 3.87
C ILE A 310 -3.76 -9.50 3.28
N ALA A 311 -5.03 -9.21 3.01
CA ALA A 311 -5.50 -7.87 2.65
C ALA A 311 -6.91 -7.67 3.22
N SER A 312 -7.09 -6.63 4.02
CA SER A 312 -8.37 -6.34 4.71
C SER A 312 -9.16 -5.24 4.00
N TYR A 313 -10.48 -5.36 3.96
CA TYR A 313 -11.37 -4.40 3.32
C TYR A 313 -12.78 -4.55 3.90
N ASP A 314 -13.52 -3.45 4.05
CA ASP A 314 -14.86 -3.46 4.69
C ASP A 314 -14.86 -4.29 6.00
N GLY A 315 -15.79 -5.25 6.13
CA GLY A 315 -15.81 -6.33 7.14
C GLY A 315 -15.27 -7.69 6.65
N HIS A 316 -14.33 -7.68 5.70
CA HIS A 316 -13.79 -8.86 5.03
C HIS A 316 -12.25 -8.86 4.98
N LEU A 317 -11.68 -10.04 4.75
CA LEU A 317 -10.25 -10.27 4.58
C LEU A 317 -10.04 -11.26 3.44
N ILE A 318 -9.10 -10.95 2.54
CA ILE A 318 -8.58 -11.91 1.56
C ILE A 318 -7.24 -12.44 2.05
N ALA A 319 -7.03 -13.75 1.91
CA ALA A 319 -5.78 -14.43 2.20
C ALA A 319 -5.22 -15.08 0.93
N LEU A 320 -3.91 -15.01 0.77
CA LEU A 320 -3.14 -15.66 -0.28
C LEU A 320 -2.22 -16.72 0.34
N THR A 321 -2.19 -17.91 -0.25
CA THR A 321 -1.35 -19.02 0.22
C THR A 321 -0.06 -19.19 -0.59
N THR A 322 0.90 -19.96 -0.06
CA THR A 322 2.17 -20.33 -0.72
C THR A 322 2.00 -20.88 -2.14
N LYS A 323 0.92 -21.63 -2.38
CA LYS A 323 0.60 -22.25 -3.69
C LYS A 323 -0.23 -21.35 -4.61
N GLY A 324 -0.69 -20.20 -4.14
CA GLY A 324 -1.46 -19.23 -4.94
C GLY A 324 -2.98 -19.34 -4.79
N HIS A 325 -3.49 -20.08 -3.80
CA HIS A 325 -4.93 -20.07 -3.47
C HIS A 325 -5.35 -18.71 -2.92
N VAL A 326 -6.47 -18.20 -3.40
CA VAL A 326 -7.14 -17.00 -2.90
C VAL A 326 -8.35 -17.44 -2.07
N LEU A 327 -8.39 -17.01 -0.82
CA LEU A 327 -9.50 -17.26 0.09
C LEU A 327 -10.07 -15.96 0.62
N LYS A 328 -11.38 -15.96 0.87
CA LYS A 328 -12.10 -14.86 1.50
C LYS A 328 -12.60 -15.28 2.88
N PHE A 329 -12.49 -14.38 3.85
CA PHE A 329 -13.08 -14.50 5.17
C PHE A 329 -13.96 -13.27 5.42
N GLY A 330 -15.20 -13.49 5.85
CA GLY A 330 -16.15 -12.42 6.15
C GLY A 330 -16.54 -12.38 7.63
N CYS A 331 -17.56 -11.58 7.95
CA CYS A 331 -18.07 -11.40 9.31
C CYS A 331 -17.06 -10.75 10.27
N LEU A 332 -16.24 -9.81 9.80
CA LEU A 332 -15.23 -9.12 10.62
C LEU A 332 -15.71 -7.73 11.08
N GLU A 333 -17.01 -7.52 11.25
CA GLU A 333 -17.56 -6.24 11.69
C GLU A 333 -17.24 -5.96 13.17
N ASP A 334 -17.27 -6.99 14.01
CA ASP A 334 -17.01 -6.91 15.45
C ASP A 334 -16.62 -8.27 16.09
N GLU A 335 -16.30 -8.25 17.39
CA GLU A 335 -15.92 -9.42 18.20
C GLU A 335 -17.01 -10.51 18.27
N THR A 336 -18.28 -10.18 18.02
CA THR A 336 -19.40 -11.13 18.13
C THR A 336 -19.67 -11.83 16.80
N THR A 337 -19.56 -11.09 15.71
CA THR A 337 -19.87 -11.53 14.34
C THR A 337 -18.83 -12.49 13.79
N VAL A 338 -17.55 -12.33 14.18
CA VAL A 338 -16.43 -13.20 13.75
C VAL A 338 -16.67 -14.68 14.03
N THR A 339 -17.44 -15.01 15.07
CA THR A 339 -17.77 -16.40 15.42
C THR A 339 -18.56 -17.13 14.33
N ARG A 340 -19.22 -16.39 13.43
CA ARG A 340 -19.97 -16.93 12.28
C ARG A 340 -19.13 -16.92 10.99
N GLY A 341 -17.93 -16.33 11.02
CA GLY A 341 -17.04 -16.23 9.88
C GLY A 341 -16.49 -17.60 9.49
N ARG A 342 -16.33 -17.81 8.18
CA ARG A 342 -15.76 -19.04 7.60
C ARG A 342 -14.91 -18.68 6.39
N TRP A 343 -13.92 -19.53 6.11
CA TRP A 343 -13.12 -19.44 4.90
C TRP A 343 -13.94 -19.87 3.68
N GLU A 344 -13.93 -19.04 2.64
CA GLU A 344 -14.50 -19.32 1.33
C GLU A 344 -13.38 -19.32 0.29
N TYR A 345 -13.10 -20.49 -0.28
CA TYR A 345 -12.11 -20.63 -1.35
C TYR A 345 -12.68 -20.10 -2.67
N LEU A 346 -11.88 -19.32 -3.41
CA LEU A 346 -12.28 -18.71 -4.67
C LEU A 346 -11.60 -19.42 -5.87
N PRO A 347 -12.21 -20.47 -6.44
CA PRO A 347 -11.61 -21.24 -7.54
C PRO A 347 -11.41 -20.38 -8.79
N ARG A 348 -12.37 -19.52 -9.14
CA ARG A 348 -12.28 -18.61 -10.30
C ARG A 348 -11.20 -17.52 -10.20
N TYR A 349 -10.54 -17.43 -9.05
CA TYR A 349 -9.41 -16.53 -8.82
C TYR A 349 -8.08 -17.29 -8.67
N SER A 350 -8.13 -18.60 -8.46
CA SER A 350 -6.97 -19.45 -8.12
C SER A 350 -6.62 -20.44 -9.24
N GLU A 351 -7.61 -20.94 -9.98
CA GLU A 351 -7.46 -22.01 -10.97
C GLU A 351 -7.38 -21.46 -12.39
N VAL A 352 -6.31 -21.82 -13.10
CA VAL A 352 -6.05 -21.35 -14.47
C VAL A 352 -7.16 -21.79 -15.44
N GLU A 353 -7.73 -22.97 -15.25
CA GLU A 353 -8.76 -23.51 -16.13
C GLU A 353 -10.06 -22.72 -16.06
N SER A 354 -10.49 -22.36 -14.84
CA SER A 354 -11.67 -21.50 -14.64
C SER A 354 -11.46 -20.12 -15.27
N VAL A 355 -10.28 -19.52 -15.07
CA VAL A 355 -9.99 -18.20 -15.63
C VAL A 355 -9.95 -18.20 -17.16
N ARG A 356 -9.46 -19.27 -17.79
CA ARG A 356 -9.47 -19.42 -19.26
C ARG A 356 -10.87 -19.48 -19.87
N GLN A 357 -11.84 -19.99 -19.11
CA GLN A 357 -13.23 -20.09 -19.56
C GLN A 357 -13.95 -18.74 -19.54
N HIS A 358 -13.38 -17.72 -18.88
CA HIS A 358 -13.97 -16.40 -18.82
C HIS A 358 -14.12 -15.77 -20.21
N ALA A 359 -15.23 -15.04 -20.43
CA ALA A 359 -15.60 -14.47 -21.73
C ALA A 359 -14.52 -13.57 -22.35
N THR A 360 -13.70 -12.91 -21.52
CA THR A 360 -12.57 -12.07 -21.98
C THR A 360 -11.48 -12.87 -22.72
N PHE A 361 -11.34 -14.15 -22.41
CA PHE A 361 -10.30 -15.03 -22.96
C PHE A 361 -10.85 -16.08 -23.93
N SER A 362 -12.18 -16.23 -24.02
CA SER A 362 -12.79 -17.22 -24.91
C SER A 362 -12.71 -16.78 -26.38
N SER A 363 -12.41 -17.74 -27.25
CA SER A 363 -12.05 -17.54 -28.67
C SER A 363 -13.15 -16.97 -29.56
N ALA A 364 -14.39 -16.81 -29.06
CA ALA A 364 -15.50 -16.20 -29.79
C ALA A 364 -15.60 -14.67 -29.61
N GLY A 365 -14.80 -14.08 -28.71
CA GLY A 365 -14.81 -12.62 -28.46
C GLY A 365 -13.61 -12.06 -27.69
N GLY A 366 -12.59 -12.87 -27.40
CA GLY A 366 -11.45 -12.46 -26.58
C GLY A 366 -10.52 -11.46 -27.26
N SER A 367 -10.25 -10.34 -26.58
CA SER A 367 -9.27 -9.32 -27.01
C SER A 367 -7.85 -9.58 -26.52
N VAL A 368 -7.66 -10.59 -25.65
CA VAL A 368 -6.38 -10.90 -25.02
C VAL A 368 -6.13 -12.41 -24.99
N GLU A 369 -4.87 -12.81 -25.16
CA GLU A 369 -4.44 -14.20 -25.08
C GLU A 369 -4.66 -14.80 -23.69
N PRO A 370 -5.23 -16.02 -23.59
CA PRO A 370 -5.44 -16.72 -22.32
C PRO A 370 -4.12 -17.07 -21.62
N PRO A 371 -4.09 -17.10 -20.28
CA PRO A 371 -2.89 -17.48 -19.53
C PRO A 371 -2.52 -18.96 -19.73
N ALA A 372 -1.28 -19.25 -20.14
CA ALA A 372 -0.76 -20.61 -20.26
C ALA A 372 -0.51 -21.29 -18.89
N THR A 373 -0.13 -20.51 -17.89
CA THR A 373 0.06 -20.91 -16.50
C THR A 373 -0.39 -19.75 -15.62
N MET A 374 -0.84 -20.03 -14.39
CA MET A 374 -1.27 -19.00 -13.46
C MET A 374 -0.90 -19.39 -12.04
N LYS A 375 -0.22 -18.47 -11.35
CA LYS A 375 -0.05 -18.49 -9.90
C LYS A 375 -0.30 -17.07 -9.41
N ILE A 376 -1.31 -16.89 -8.55
CA ILE A 376 -1.51 -15.60 -7.89
C ILE A 376 -0.34 -15.38 -6.94
N THR A 377 0.25 -14.19 -7.02
CA THR A 377 1.45 -13.85 -6.25
C THR A 377 1.20 -12.73 -5.26
N HIS A 378 0.20 -11.89 -5.53
CA HIS A 378 -0.11 -10.72 -4.73
C HIS A 378 -1.62 -10.51 -4.65
N ILE A 379 -2.04 -9.98 -3.51
CA ILE A 379 -3.40 -9.49 -3.28
C ILE A 379 -3.37 -8.04 -2.78
N SER A 380 -4.45 -7.32 -3.02
CA SER A 380 -4.68 -5.98 -2.47
C SER A 380 -6.18 -5.78 -2.27
N ALA A 381 -6.59 -5.13 -1.20
CA ALA A 381 -8.00 -4.88 -0.93
C ALA A 381 -8.17 -3.50 -0.28
N HIS A 382 -9.27 -2.82 -0.63
CA HIS A 382 -9.65 -1.56 0.00
C HIS A 382 -11.14 -1.30 -0.21
N PHE A 383 -11.74 -0.57 0.73
CA PHE A 383 -13.17 -0.27 0.74
C PHE A 383 -14.00 -1.53 0.50
N LYS A 384 -14.62 -1.68 -0.68
CA LYS A 384 -15.52 -2.79 -1.01
C LYS A 384 -14.97 -3.74 -2.08
N GLN A 385 -13.72 -3.57 -2.47
CA GLN A 385 -13.11 -4.30 -3.58
C GLN A 385 -11.80 -4.96 -3.16
N PHE A 386 -11.49 -6.06 -3.82
CA PHE A 386 -10.19 -6.70 -3.74
C PHE A 386 -9.69 -7.07 -5.14
N ILE A 387 -8.39 -7.25 -5.24
CA ILE A 387 -7.71 -7.67 -6.47
C ILE A 387 -6.74 -8.79 -6.11
N ALA A 388 -6.78 -9.84 -6.91
CA ALA A 388 -5.79 -10.91 -6.94
C ALA A 388 -5.03 -10.82 -8.26
N TYR A 389 -3.70 -10.81 -8.21
CA TYR A 389 -2.89 -10.66 -9.42
C TYR A 389 -1.61 -11.50 -9.43
N SER A 390 -1.24 -11.91 -10.64
CA SER A 390 0.05 -12.51 -10.96
C SER A 390 0.93 -11.48 -11.66
N THR A 391 2.24 -11.72 -11.61
CA THR A 391 3.25 -10.78 -12.12
C THR A 391 4.16 -11.46 -13.11
N GLY A 392 4.95 -10.67 -13.84
CA GLY A 392 5.73 -11.13 -14.99
C GLY A 392 5.14 -10.69 -16.33
N SER A 393 5.65 -11.22 -17.44
CA SER A 393 5.18 -10.87 -18.79
C SER A 393 3.72 -11.28 -19.01
N SER A 394 3.30 -12.43 -18.46
CA SER A 394 1.93 -12.94 -18.50
C SER A 394 1.12 -12.57 -17.25
N SER A 395 1.24 -11.32 -16.78
CA SER A 395 0.54 -10.84 -15.57
C SER A 395 -0.98 -10.88 -15.76
N ILE A 396 -1.68 -11.45 -14.79
CA ILE A 396 -3.15 -11.46 -14.74
C ILE A 396 -3.64 -10.59 -13.59
N VAL A 397 -4.72 -9.84 -13.81
CA VAL A 397 -5.36 -9.00 -12.79
C VAL A 397 -6.84 -9.33 -12.73
N LEU A 398 -7.27 -9.87 -11.58
CA LEU A 398 -8.63 -10.32 -11.32
C LEU A 398 -9.22 -9.47 -10.18
N MET A 399 -10.36 -8.82 -10.44
CA MET A 399 -11.03 -7.96 -9.47
C MET A 399 -12.31 -8.62 -8.93
N GLY A 400 -12.50 -8.52 -7.63
CA GLY A 400 -13.71 -8.93 -6.93
C GLY A 400 -14.16 -7.89 -5.92
N ASP A 401 -15.23 -8.20 -5.19
CA ASP A 401 -15.90 -7.31 -4.26
C ASP A 401 -16.41 -8.04 -2.98
N ILE A 402 -17.10 -7.29 -2.12
CA ILE A 402 -17.72 -7.83 -0.90
C ILE A 402 -18.79 -8.91 -1.17
N ASN A 403 -19.38 -8.95 -2.36
CA ASN A 403 -20.43 -9.93 -2.71
C ASN A 403 -19.87 -11.15 -3.43
N THR A 404 -18.58 -11.15 -3.74
CA THR A 404 -17.92 -12.26 -4.44
C THR A 404 -18.03 -13.55 -3.65
N THR A 405 -18.55 -14.59 -4.31
CA THR A 405 -18.69 -15.97 -3.84
C THR A 405 -17.78 -16.91 -4.66
N PRO A 406 -17.64 -18.19 -4.27
CA PRO A 406 -16.86 -19.17 -5.04
C PRO A 406 -17.27 -19.30 -6.52
N ASP A 407 -18.56 -19.06 -6.82
CA ASP A 407 -19.13 -19.16 -8.17
C ASP A 407 -19.10 -17.82 -8.94
N SER A 408 -18.62 -16.74 -8.33
CA SER A 408 -18.62 -15.42 -8.97
C SER A 408 -17.47 -15.30 -9.99
N GLU A 409 -17.77 -14.86 -11.21
CA GLU A 409 -16.73 -14.51 -12.19
C GLU A 409 -15.95 -13.25 -11.74
N PRO A 410 -14.62 -13.22 -11.88
CA PRO A 410 -13.84 -12.02 -11.64
C PRO A 410 -14.13 -10.95 -12.70
N GLN A 411 -14.14 -9.70 -12.28
CA GLN A 411 -14.10 -8.58 -13.20
C GLN A 411 -12.70 -8.47 -13.81
N ILE A 412 -12.61 -8.61 -15.14
CA ILE A 412 -11.34 -8.56 -15.87
C ILE A 412 -11.32 -7.32 -16.77
N THR A 413 -10.32 -6.47 -16.55
CA THR A 413 -10.01 -5.34 -17.45
C THR A 413 -8.99 -5.79 -18.49
N PRO A 414 -9.36 -5.90 -19.79
CA PRO A 414 -8.45 -6.40 -20.83
C PRO A 414 -7.14 -5.62 -20.93
N ALA A 415 -7.20 -4.29 -20.73
CA ALA A 415 -6.05 -3.40 -20.85
C ALA A 415 -4.94 -3.63 -19.80
N LEU A 416 -5.21 -4.37 -18.72
CA LEU A 416 -4.23 -4.68 -17.67
C LEU A 416 -3.57 -6.05 -17.84
N GLN A 417 -4.13 -6.91 -18.68
CA GLN A 417 -3.66 -8.27 -18.86
C GLN A 417 -2.38 -8.28 -19.72
N ASN A 418 -1.41 -9.11 -19.35
CA ASN A 418 -0.10 -9.23 -20.01
C ASN A 418 0.65 -7.89 -20.12
N LYS A 419 0.50 -7.00 -19.12
CA LYS A 419 1.15 -5.67 -19.07
C LYS A 419 2.27 -5.55 -18.03
N SER A 420 2.68 -6.66 -17.44
CA SER A 420 3.67 -6.68 -16.36
C SER A 420 3.29 -5.74 -15.22
N VAL A 421 2.04 -5.84 -14.78
CA VAL A 421 1.55 -5.16 -13.58
C VAL A 421 2.30 -5.72 -12.37
N ILE A 422 2.81 -4.83 -11.52
CA ILE A 422 3.60 -5.18 -10.33
C ILE A 422 2.93 -4.76 -9.02
N SER A 423 1.93 -3.88 -9.10
CA SER A 423 1.18 -3.39 -7.95
C SER A 423 -0.15 -2.83 -8.43
N VAL A 424 -1.22 -3.09 -7.67
CA VAL A 424 -2.53 -2.47 -7.88
C VAL A 424 -3.02 -1.92 -6.54
N VAL A 425 -3.52 -0.69 -6.56
CA VAL A 425 -4.06 0.02 -5.39
C VAL A 425 -5.47 0.49 -5.67
N LEU A 426 -6.26 0.55 -4.61
CA LEU A 426 -7.71 0.76 -4.66
C LEU A 426 -8.07 1.97 -3.78
N GLY A 427 -8.74 2.95 -4.36
CA GLY A 427 -9.52 3.95 -3.62
C GLY A 427 -10.96 3.49 -3.44
N ASP A 428 -11.84 4.37 -2.96
CA ASP A 428 -13.24 4.00 -2.74
C ASP A 428 -13.98 3.78 -4.07
N TYR A 429 -13.64 4.58 -5.08
CA TYR A 429 -14.31 4.55 -6.39
C TYR A 429 -13.33 4.62 -7.57
N HIS A 430 -12.03 4.64 -7.32
CA HIS A 430 -10.98 4.69 -8.34
C HIS A 430 -9.90 3.66 -8.04
N GLN A 431 -9.13 3.31 -9.06
CA GLN A 431 -8.09 2.29 -8.97
C GLN A 431 -6.85 2.78 -9.71
N ALA A 432 -5.70 2.27 -9.29
CA ALA A 432 -4.44 2.52 -9.97
C ALA A 432 -3.56 1.28 -10.05
N ALA A 433 -2.85 1.10 -11.15
CA ALA A 433 -1.90 0.01 -11.35
C ALA A 433 -0.52 0.57 -11.73
N VAL A 434 0.52 -0.02 -11.17
CA VAL A 434 1.92 0.28 -11.51
C VAL A 434 2.47 -0.87 -12.33
N THR A 435 3.11 -0.56 -13.46
CA THR A 435 3.78 -1.55 -14.32
C THR A 435 5.27 -1.67 -13.98
N ALA A 436 5.89 -2.77 -14.38
CA ALA A 436 7.34 -3.00 -14.19
C ALA A 436 8.21 -1.88 -14.79
N ALA A 437 7.72 -1.24 -15.87
CA ALA A 437 8.34 -0.10 -16.54
C ALA A 437 8.19 1.24 -15.78
N GLY A 438 7.50 1.24 -14.63
CA GLY A 438 7.30 2.43 -13.80
C GLY A 438 6.21 3.37 -14.31
N LYS A 439 5.28 2.88 -15.16
CA LYS A 439 4.10 3.64 -15.56
C LYS A 439 3.00 3.47 -14.52
N LEU A 440 2.34 4.57 -14.17
CA LEU A 440 1.13 4.57 -13.34
C LEU A 440 -0.09 4.68 -14.24
N LEU A 441 -1.01 3.73 -14.15
CA LEU A 441 -2.29 3.72 -14.86
C LEU A 441 -3.42 3.92 -13.87
N THR A 442 -4.41 4.75 -14.16
CA THR A 442 -5.59 5.00 -13.29
C THR A 442 -6.90 4.88 -14.05
N TRP A 443 -7.95 4.40 -13.38
CA TRP A 443 -9.31 4.31 -13.91
C TRP A 443 -10.33 4.35 -12.76
N GLY A 444 -11.62 4.36 -13.11
CA GLY A 444 -12.75 4.45 -12.18
C GLY A 444 -13.40 5.85 -12.14
N GLY A 445 -14.02 6.18 -11.02
CA GLY A 445 -14.69 7.45 -10.80
C GLY A 445 -13.73 8.64 -10.71
N TYR A 446 -14.24 9.84 -11.00
CA TYR A 446 -13.45 11.07 -10.92
C TYR A 446 -12.88 11.31 -9.51
N SER A 447 -13.64 10.98 -8.46
CA SER A 447 -13.21 11.01 -7.05
C SER A 447 -12.44 12.29 -6.69
N ASP A 448 -13.06 13.47 -6.92
CA ASP A 448 -12.44 14.77 -6.66
C ASP A 448 -11.05 14.97 -7.32
N GLY A 449 -10.84 14.31 -8.46
CA GLY A 449 -9.59 14.36 -9.21
C GLY A 449 -8.57 13.28 -8.86
N ALA A 450 -8.92 12.27 -8.05
CA ALA A 450 -7.99 11.21 -7.62
C ALA A 450 -7.42 10.34 -8.75
N LEU A 451 -7.95 10.44 -9.98
CA LEU A 451 -7.35 9.83 -11.17
C LEU A 451 -6.08 10.54 -11.64
N GLY A 452 -5.89 11.84 -11.35
CA GLY A 452 -4.65 12.53 -11.70
C GLY A 452 -4.45 12.79 -13.20
N LEU A 453 -5.52 12.78 -13.99
CA LEU A 453 -5.47 12.89 -15.46
C LEU A 453 -5.39 14.33 -15.99
N GLY A 454 -5.39 15.34 -15.10
CA GLY A 454 -5.35 16.74 -15.48
C GLY A 454 -6.62 17.51 -15.10
N ASP A 455 -6.61 18.81 -15.35
CA ASP A 455 -7.75 19.68 -15.05
C ASP A 455 -8.91 19.39 -16.02
N PRO A 456 -10.04 18.84 -15.54
CA PRO A 456 -11.13 18.36 -16.41
C PRO A 456 -11.78 19.46 -17.23
N CYS A 457 -11.70 20.72 -16.80
CA CYS A 457 -12.24 21.85 -17.53
C CYS A 457 -11.31 22.32 -18.67
N LYS A 458 -10.04 21.91 -18.65
CA LYS A 458 -9.04 22.26 -19.68
C LYS A 458 -8.83 21.15 -20.69
N LEU A 459 -9.28 19.93 -20.38
CA LEU A 459 -9.28 18.81 -21.30
C LEU A 459 -10.39 18.97 -22.35
N GLU A 460 -10.18 18.37 -23.52
CA GLU A 460 -11.19 18.30 -24.57
C GLU A 460 -12.36 17.42 -24.12
N ALA A 461 -13.59 17.87 -24.39
CA ALA A 461 -14.79 17.17 -23.97
C ALA A 461 -14.86 15.77 -24.63
N GLY A 462 -15.18 14.75 -23.83
CA GLY A 462 -15.21 13.36 -24.27
C GLY A 462 -13.89 12.60 -24.13
N CYS A 463 -12.76 13.29 -23.89
CA CYS A 463 -11.51 12.61 -23.55
C CYS A 463 -11.56 12.01 -22.13
N PRO A 464 -10.76 10.96 -21.84
CA PRO A 464 -10.68 10.38 -20.50
C PRO A 464 -10.31 11.43 -19.43
N GLY A 465 -11.07 11.47 -18.34
CA GLY A 465 -10.91 12.45 -17.26
C GLY A 465 -11.56 13.81 -17.52
N ALA A 466 -12.10 14.05 -18.72
CA ALA A 466 -12.82 15.28 -19.07
C ALA A 466 -14.35 15.14 -18.86
N PHE A 467 -15.07 16.26 -18.98
CA PHE A 467 -16.53 16.22 -19.08
C PHE A 467 -16.97 15.61 -20.42
N GLN A 468 -18.06 14.86 -20.40
CA GLN A 468 -18.57 14.19 -21.61
C GLN A 468 -19.08 15.18 -22.68
N THR A 469 -19.60 16.34 -22.26
CA THR A 469 -20.10 17.39 -23.17
C THR A 469 -19.67 18.77 -22.71
N GLU A 470 -19.61 19.70 -23.66
CA GLU A 470 -19.31 21.11 -23.39
C GLU A 470 -20.35 21.76 -22.45
N ASN A 471 -21.62 21.37 -22.59
CA ASN A 471 -22.69 21.85 -21.71
C ASN A 471 -22.47 21.41 -20.25
N ALA A 472 -22.08 20.14 -20.04
CA ALA A 472 -21.75 19.65 -18.70
C ALA A 472 -20.54 20.39 -18.11
N ARG A 473 -19.52 20.66 -18.93
CA ARG A 473 -18.34 21.46 -18.53
C ARG A 473 -18.74 22.87 -18.08
N ARG A 474 -19.58 23.57 -18.85
CA ARG A 474 -20.07 24.92 -18.51
C ARG A 474 -20.90 24.91 -17.22
N MET A 475 -21.79 23.92 -17.06
CA MET A 475 -22.57 23.79 -15.83
C MET A 475 -21.70 23.59 -14.59
N ALA A 476 -20.61 22.83 -14.71
CA ALA A 476 -19.66 22.65 -13.62
C ALA A 476 -18.92 23.95 -13.27
N LEU A 477 -18.50 24.72 -14.28
CA LEU A 477 -17.83 26.02 -14.08
C LEU A 477 -18.76 27.08 -13.48
N ASP A 478 -19.97 27.22 -14.01
CA ASP A 478 -20.87 28.33 -13.66
C ASP A 478 -21.65 28.05 -12.37
N ARG A 479 -22.00 26.78 -12.11
CA ARG A 479 -22.89 26.40 -11.00
C ARG A 479 -22.24 25.47 -9.98
N GLY A 480 -20.99 25.07 -10.19
CA GLY A 480 -20.31 24.08 -9.34
C GLY A 480 -20.98 22.71 -9.35
N ARG A 481 -21.74 22.37 -10.40
CA ARG A 481 -22.52 21.12 -10.48
C ARG A 481 -22.03 20.22 -11.60
N GLY A 482 -21.84 18.94 -11.26
CA GLY A 482 -21.48 17.88 -12.20
C GLY A 482 -20.03 17.46 -12.04
N THR A 483 -19.78 16.18 -12.25
CA THR A 483 -18.44 15.58 -12.25
C THR A 483 -18.14 14.99 -13.63
N PRO A 484 -16.84 14.90 -14.00
CA PRO A 484 -16.40 14.15 -15.17
C PRO A 484 -16.90 12.71 -15.17
N ALA A 485 -17.05 12.14 -16.37
CA ALA A 485 -17.48 10.76 -16.53
C ALA A 485 -16.41 9.79 -15.97
N ALA A 486 -16.87 8.64 -15.44
CA ALA A 486 -15.97 7.60 -14.97
C ALA A 486 -15.15 7.02 -16.12
N VAL A 487 -13.84 6.88 -15.89
CA VAL A 487 -12.88 6.34 -16.86
C VAL A 487 -12.90 4.82 -16.78
N GLN A 488 -13.33 4.16 -17.85
CA GLN A 488 -13.49 2.69 -17.86
C GLN A 488 -12.20 1.94 -18.22
N VAL A 489 -11.27 2.61 -18.89
CA VAL A 489 -10.01 2.02 -19.37
C VAL A 489 -8.84 2.66 -18.62
N PRO A 490 -7.87 1.88 -18.09
CA PRO A 490 -6.66 2.41 -17.45
C PRO A 490 -5.92 3.43 -18.34
N ILE A 491 -5.72 4.65 -17.84
CA ILE A 491 -5.00 5.73 -18.52
C ILE A 491 -3.73 6.08 -17.77
N GLU A 492 -2.64 6.34 -18.51
CA GLU A 492 -1.35 6.73 -17.95
C GLU A 492 -1.41 8.12 -17.27
N VAL A 493 -0.99 8.15 -16.01
CA VAL A 493 -0.82 9.38 -15.23
C VAL A 493 0.53 10.01 -15.51
N ARG A 494 0.53 11.32 -15.77
CA ARG A 494 1.73 12.10 -16.09
C ARG A 494 2.16 12.98 -14.91
N PHE A 495 3.45 12.95 -14.57
CA PHE A 495 4.04 13.67 -13.42
C PHE A 495 4.74 15.00 -13.80
N ASP A 496 4.53 15.47 -15.02
CA ASP A 496 5.14 16.66 -15.62
C ASP A 496 4.13 17.80 -15.82
N HIS A 497 3.01 17.78 -15.11
CA HIS A 497 2.00 18.84 -15.16
C HIS A 497 2.63 20.23 -14.94
N GLY A 498 2.27 21.18 -15.81
CA GLY A 498 2.78 22.56 -15.78
C GLY A 498 4.22 22.74 -16.30
N ARG A 499 4.89 21.67 -16.76
CA ARG A 499 6.22 21.80 -17.39
C ARG A 499 6.11 22.06 -18.89
N LYS A 500 7.00 22.90 -19.40
CA LYS A 500 7.10 23.21 -20.85
C LYS A 500 7.64 22.03 -21.67
N LYS A 501 8.47 21.18 -21.07
CA LYS A 501 9.03 19.99 -21.70
C LYS A 501 8.52 18.75 -20.94
N PRO A 502 8.10 17.69 -21.65
CA PRO A 502 7.75 16.45 -21.00
C PRO A 502 8.97 15.91 -20.25
N LYS A 503 8.74 15.34 -19.07
CA LYS A 503 9.79 14.67 -18.30
C LYS A 503 9.30 13.29 -17.93
N ASP A 504 9.94 12.28 -18.49
CA ASP A 504 9.64 10.90 -18.12
C ASP A 504 10.19 10.61 -16.73
N ARG A 505 9.36 9.89 -15.97
CA ARG A 505 9.65 9.51 -14.60
C ARG A 505 9.20 8.09 -14.38
N PHE A 506 9.79 7.50 -13.36
CA PHE A 506 9.52 6.13 -13.00
C PHE A 506 8.77 6.10 -11.68
N CYS A 507 7.52 5.65 -11.71
CA CYS A 507 6.69 5.41 -10.55
C CYS A 507 7.15 4.11 -9.88
N LEU A 508 7.63 4.21 -8.63
CA LEU A 508 8.06 3.07 -7.83
C LEU A 508 6.87 2.37 -7.18
N SER A 509 5.97 3.16 -6.59
CA SER A 509 4.76 2.69 -5.93
C SER A 509 3.69 3.78 -5.97
N ALA A 510 2.44 3.35 -5.83
CA ALA A 510 1.27 4.21 -5.70
C ALA A 510 0.54 3.91 -4.39
N ALA A 511 -0.26 4.86 -3.95
CA ALA A 511 -1.15 4.74 -2.81
C ALA A 511 -2.49 5.37 -3.19
N ALA A 512 -3.60 4.70 -2.89
CA ALA A 512 -4.94 5.21 -3.14
C ALA A 512 -5.83 4.78 -1.96
N SER A 513 -6.71 5.68 -1.53
CA SER A 513 -7.75 5.44 -0.53
C SER A 513 -8.75 6.60 -0.58
N GLY A 514 -10.00 6.38 -0.19
CA GLY A 514 -11.00 7.45 -0.18
C GLY A 514 -11.11 8.11 -1.55
N TRP A 515 -10.88 9.44 -1.58
CA TRP A 515 -10.93 10.28 -2.77
C TRP A 515 -9.59 10.95 -3.09
N HIS A 516 -8.48 10.27 -2.80
CA HIS A 516 -7.14 10.78 -3.12
C HIS A 516 -6.17 9.67 -3.49
N SER A 517 -5.10 10.10 -4.15
CA SER A 517 -4.04 9.23 -4.60
C SER A 517 -2.68 9.89 -4.37
N GLY A 518 -1.66 9.07 -4.19
CA GLY A 518 -0.28 9.50 -4.14
C GLY A 518 0.63 8.49 -4.82
N ALA A 519 1.85 8.91 -5.10
CA ALA A 519 2.86 8.07 -5.70
C ALA A 519 4.27 8.44 -5.23
N LEU A 520 5.12 7.43 -5.10
CA LEU A 520 6.55 7.58 -4.97
C LEU A 520 7.18 7.48 -6.35
N VAL A 521 7.83 8.56 -6.76
CA VAL A 521 8.34 8.74 -8.11
C VAL A 521 9.82 9.08 -8.05
N ILE A 522 10.59 8.49 -8.96
CA ILE A 522 12.01 8.77 -9.16
C ILE A 522 12.23 9.36 -10.55
N ASP A 523 13.08 10.37 -10.61
CA ASP A 523 13.46 11.01 -11.86
C ASP A 523 14.48 10.10 -12.59
N LEU A 524 14.21 9.81 -13.88
CA LEU A 524 15.07 8.97 -14.72
C LEU A 524 16.35 9.71 -15.15
N GLU A 525 16.21 11.00 -15.44
CA GLU A 525 17.30 11.91 -15.78
C GLU A 525 17.84 12.57 -14.49
N VAL A 526 19.15 12.42 -14.25
CA VAL A 526 19.90 13.14 -13.21
C VAL A 526 20.27 14.53 -13.69
#